data_AF-A0A1H5PNA7-F1
#
_entry.id   AF-A0A1H5PNA7-F1
#
_cell.length_a   1.000
_cell.length_b   1.000
_cell.length_c   1.000
_cell.angle_alpha   90.00
_cell.angle_beta   90.00
_cell.angle_gamma   90.00
#
_symmetry.space_group_name_H-M   'P 1'
#
loop_
_entity.id
_entity.type
_entity.pdbx_description
1 polymer ?
#
loop_
_entity_poly.entity_id
_entity_poly.type
_entity_poly.pdbx_seq_one_letter_code
_entity_poly.pdbx_strand_id
1 'polypeptide(L)'
;MRNDNNVTPHPRLPLQAVLFDMDGTLVDTERLWWEAVAQVAGRPLTEADEPEVLGRPVEHTAGWLAAATGRPAAALAAALHREFADRVRTGIVPRPGALALLDALAAAGVPTALVTASPRAVADLVLDALGPGRFAASVTADDTGRTKPAPDPYLAACRALGVDPAACVAVEDTETGVASAEAAGCAVLAVPSLAPIGGAPGRTVRDTLVGVTPKELSDMAVPELRVMSWNLWLGGSPVDDHRAKQVKAIMDAGADVVGLQETAGTSARELAAALGWHHHTAGENLGVISRHPITARLGDPDVGFYGAAGVRIAVRPGREVEIWTAHLHYTPYGPYEFHFDGLGADRLTAHEEVRLGQMRETLRRIGDTDVPVVLVGDFNCPSHLDWPAVEWPVTRAAEEAGFRDSYREAHPDPAAAPGHTWSPIHPVHEDGSGRPEPQDRIDYVLHRGLRVLGSRTWVAGTPAPWPEVAGNDWPSDHAAVVTTFAVEP
;
A
#
# COMPACT_ATOMS: atom_id res chain seq x y z
N MET A 1 36.76 -20.30 25.46
CA MET A 1 36.51 -19.69 24.15
C MET A 1 36.06 -20.76 23.17
N ARG A 2 34.75 -20.93 23.00
CA ARG A 2 34.10 -21.48 21.80
C ARG A 2 32.77 -20.75 21.70
N ASN A 3 32.58 -20.02 20.61
CA ASN A 3 31.42 -19.19 20.34
C ASN A 3 30.82 -19.77 19.06
N ASP A 4 29.90 -20.71 19.20
CA ASP A 4 29.19 -21.34 18.08
C ASP A 4 27.69 -21.24 18.34
N ASN A 5 27.11 -20.08 18.05
CA ASN A 5 25.67 -19.95 17.78
C ASN A 5 25.52 -19.41 16.37
N ASN A 6 25.77 -20.30 15.40
CA ASN A 6 25.45 -20.06 14.01
C ASN A 6 23.96 -20.40 13.82
N VAL A 7 23.08 -19.43 14.08
CA VAL A 7 21.68 -19.50 13.65
C VAL A 7 21.70 -19.30 12.14
N THR A 8 21.61 -20.40 11.39
CA THR A 8 21.35 -20.35 9.95
C THR A 8 20.08 -19.52 9.71
N PRO A 9 20.12 -18.46 8.88
CA PRO A 9 18.91 -17.73 8.55
C PRO A 9 18.04 -18.66 7.70
N HIS A 10 16.91 -19.08 8.25
CA HIS A 10 15.85 -19.67 7.45
C HIS A 10 15.45 -18.67 6.34
N PRO A 11 15.16 -19.14 5.11
CA PRO A 11 14.62 -18.26 4.08
C PRO A 11 13.36 -17.61 4.66
N ARG A 12 13.40 -16.28 4.85
CA ARG A 12 12.28 -15.54 5.42
C ARG A 12 11.12 -15.66 4.44
N LEU A 13 10.11 -16.45 4.80
CA LEU A 13 8.82 -16.45 4.12
C LEU A 13 8.32 -15.00 3.99
N PRO A 14 7.58 -14.65 2.91
CA PRO A 14 6.99 -13.32 2.78
C PRO A 14 6.15 -12.95 4.01
N LEU A 15 5.43 -13.93 4.57
CA LEU A 15 4.74 -13.87 5.85
C LEU A 15 5.66 -14.28 7.01
N GLN A 16 5.90 -13.37 7.95
CA GLN A 16 6.69 -13.62 9.15
C GLN A 16 5.85 -14.09 10.34
N ALA A 17 4.60 -13.64 10.48
CA ALA A 17 3.68 -14.09 11.54
C ALA A 17 2.22 -13.80 11.19
N VAL A 18 1.31 -14.46 11.91
CA VAL A 18 -0.13 -14.14 11.91
C VAL A 18 -0.57 -13.77 13.32
N LEU A 19 -1.21 -12.60 13.46
CA LEU A 19 -1.62 -12.03 14.74
C LEU A 19 -3.14 -12.11 14.83
N PHE A 20 -3.66 -12.96 15.72
CA PHE A 20 -5.09 -13.20 15.83
C PHE A 20 -5.69 -12.39 16.96
N ASP A 21 -6.76 -11.66 16.67
CA ASP A 21 -7.72 -11.33 17.70
C ASP A 21 -8.40 -12.58 18.29
N MET A 22 -8.97 -12.46 19.48
CA MET A 22 -9.58 -13.56 20.21
C MET A 22 -11.10 -13.61 20.02
N ASP A 23 -11.80 -12.56 20.45
CA ASP A 23 -13.24 -12.50 20.68
C ASP A 23 -13.96 -12.27 19.35
N GLY A 24 -14.85 -13.18 18.93
CA GLY A 24 -15.51 -13.09 17.61
C GLY A 24 -14.62 -13.52 16.43
N THR A 25 -13.30 -13.45 16.59
CA THR A 25 -12.30 -13.90 15.61
C THR A 25 -11.96 -15.40 15.73
N LEU A 26 -11.38 -15.83 16.85
CA LEU A 26 -10.97 -17.23 17.08
C LEU A 26 -12.04 -18.03 17.82
N VAL A 27 -12.78 -17.37 18.72
CA VAL A 27 -13.80 -18.00 19.57
C VAL A 27 -15.06 -17.16 19.59
N ASP A 28 -16.22 -17.82 19.65
CA ASP A 28 -17.51 -17.15 19.83
C ASP A 28 -17.75 -16.88 21.33
N THR A 29 -17.10 -15.84 21.85
CA THR A 29 -17.28 -15.38 23.24
C THR A 29 -18.51 -14.51 23.42
N GLU A 30 -19.02 -13.91 22.34
CA GLU A 30 -20.22 -13.07 22.39
C GLU A 30 -21.47 -13.87 22.73
N ARG A 31 -21.60 -15.09 22.19
CA ARG A 31 -22.66 -16.01 22.62
C ARG A 31 -22.57 -16.32 24.11
N LEU A 32 -21.35 -16.56 24.62
CA LEU A 32 -21.14 -16.85 26.05
C LEU A 32 -21.45 -15.64 26.92
N TRP A 33 -21.13 -14.42 26.46
CA TRP A 33 -21.45 -13.17 27.13
C TRP A 33 -22.96 -12.93 27.16
N TRP A 34 -23.64 -13.10 26.02
CA TRP A 34 -25.09 -12.99 25.93
C TRP A 34 -25.80 -13.93 26.91
N GLU A 35 -25.40 -15.20 26.94
CA GLU A 35 -25.98 -16.18 27.85
C GLU A 35 -25.65 -15.86 29.32
N ALA A 36 -24.46 -15.31 29.62
CA ALA A 36 -24.09 -14.85 30.96
C ALA A 36 -24.98 -13.70 31.43
N VAL A 37 -25.20 -12.71 30.56
CA VAL A 37 -26.05 -11.55 30.86
C VAL A 37 -27.50 -12.00 31.04
N ALA A 38 -28.02 -12.90 30.19
CA ALA A 38 -29.36 -13.47 30.34
C ALA A 38 -29.52 -14.18 31.70
N GLN A 39 -28.52 -14.96 32.11
CA GLN A 39 -28.52 -15.65 33.40
C GLN A 39 -28.51 -14.65 34.58
N VAL A 40 -27.67 -13.62 34.52
CA VAL A 40 -27.58 -12.60 35.59
C VAL A 40 -28.81 -11.70 35.63
N ALA A 41 -29.42 -11.42 34.47
CA ALA A 41 -30.68 -10.70 34.34
C ALA A 41 -31.87 -11.50 34.87
N GLY A 42 -31.77 -12.84 34.89
CA GLY A 42 -32.85 -13.74 35.28
C GLY A 42 -33.99 -13.81 34.26
N ARG A 43 -33.74 -13.39 33.02
CA ARG A 43 -34.68 -13.44 31.90
C ARG A 43 -33.96 -13.69 30.57
N PRO A 44 -34.63 -14.27 29.56
CA PRO A 44 -34.15 -14.23 28.19
C PRO A 44 -33.94 -12.77 27.73
N LEU A 45 -32.85 -12.54 27.01
CA LEU A 45 -32.58 -11.29 26.30
C LEU A 45 -33.25 -11.31 24.92
N THR A 46 -33.54 -10.14 24.38
CA THR A 46 -34.11 -9.96 23.03
C THR A 46 -33.23 -9.02 22.21
N GLU A 47 -33.46 -8.91 20.90
CA GLU A 47 -32.74 -7.99 20.00
C GLU A 47 -32.69 -6.54 20.52
N ALA A 48 -33.72 -6.11 21.26
CA ALA A 48 -33.76 -4.77 21.87
C ALA A 48 -32.68 -4.56 22.95
N ASP A 49 -32.14 -5.63 23.52
CA ASP A 49 -31.08 -5.58 24.54
C ASP A 49 -29.68 -5.52 23.91
N GLU A 50 -29.51 -5.87 22.63
CA GLU A 50 -28.19 -5.93 21.95
C GLU A 50 -27.33 -4.67 22.13
N PRO A 51 -27.85 -3.43 21.95
CA PRO A 51 -27.04 -2.21 22.04
C PRO A 51 -26.42 -1.96 23.43
N GLU A 52 -26.96 -2.60 24.46
CA GLU A 52 -26.56 -2.46 25.87
C GLU A 52 -25.72 -3.64 26.35
N VAL A 53 -25.69 -4.73 25.58
CA VAL A 53 -25.05 -5.99 25.93
C VAL A 53 -23.82 -6.27 25.07
N LEU A 54 -23.92 -6.19 23.75
CA LEU A 54 -22.84 -6.53 22.84
C LEU A 54 -21.91 -5.33 22.59
N GLY A 55 -20.60 -5.58 22.57
CA GLY A 55 -19.59 -4.54 22.36
C GLY A 55 -19.47 -3.49 23.49
N ARG A 56 -20.04 -3.76 24.67
CA ARG A 56 -20.01 -2.85 25.84
C ARG A 56 -19.07 -3.35 26.94
N PRO A 57 -18.42 -2.44 27.71
CA PRO A 57 -17.73 -2.82 28.93
C PRO A 57 -18.69 -3.46 29.94
N VAL A 58 -18.21 -4.39 30.76
CA VAL A 58 -19.03 -5.08 31.77
C VAL A 58 -19.73 -4.08 32.71
N GLU A 59 -19.05 -2.99 33.07
CA GLU A 59 -19.57 -1.94 33.94
C GLU A 59 -20.77 -1.22 33.33
N HIS A 60 -20.77 -1.04 31.99
CA HIS A 60 -21.89 -0.46 31.26
C HIS A 60 -23.11 -1.38 31.33
N THR A 61 -22.94 -2.64 30.95
CA THR A 61 -24.03 -3.64 30.98
C THR A 61 -24.53 -3.86 32.41
N ALA A 62 -23.64 -3.83 33.41
CA ALA A 62 -24.03 -3.91 34.82
C ALA A 62 -24.85 -2.69 35.27
N GLY A 63 -24.50 -1.48 34.80
CA GLY A 63 -25.27 -0.25 35.06
C GLY A 63 -26.66 -0.31 34.43
N TRP A 64 -26.76 -0.79 33.19
CA TRP A 64 -28.03 -1.03 32.51
C TRP A 64 -28.92 -2.04 33.26
N LEU A 65 -28.36 -3.20 33.65
CA LEU A 65 -29.07 -4.18 34.46
C LEU A 65 -29.49 -3.62 35.84
N ALA A 66 -28.66 -2.77 36.45
CA ALA A 66 -28.98 -2.12 37.72
C ALA A 66 -30.20 -1.22 37.59
N ALA A 67 -30.27 -0.43 36.52
CA ALA A 67 -31.43 0.41 36.22
C ALA A 67 -32.70 -0.42 36.00
N ALA A 68 -32.59 -1.57 35.35
CA ALA A 68 -33.73 -2.46 35.08
C ALA A 68 -34.20 -3.26 36.31
N THR A 69 -33.30 -3.63 37.22
CA THR A 69 -33.58 -4.59 38.31
C THR A 69 -33.58 -3.97 39.71
N GLY A 70 -33.05 -2.76 39.87
CA GLY A 70 -32.84 -2.12 41.18
C GLY A 70 -31.69 -2.73 42.01
N ARG A 71 -30.94 -3.69 41.46
CA ARG A 71 -29.77 -4.31 42.12
C ARG A 71 -28.55 -3.39 42.03
N PRO A 72 -27.62 -3.42 43.00
CA PRO A 72 -26.39 -2.60 42.92
C PRO A 72 -25.52 -2.98 41.73
N ALA A 73 -25.12 -2.00 40.92
CA ALA A 73 -24.30 -2.20 39.71
C ALA A 73 -22.99 -2.95 40.00
N ALA A 74 -22.30 -2.62 41.10
CA ALA A 74 -21.06 -3.32 41.49
C ALA A 74 -21.28 -4.83 41.76
N ALA A 75 -22.41 -5.21 42.36
CA ALA A 75 -22.75 -6.60 42.61
C ALA A 75 -23.12 -7.34 41.31
N LEU A 76 -23.79 -6.65 40.39
CA LEU A 76 -24.10 -7.16 39.05
C LEU A 76 -22.83 -7.35 38.21
N ALA A 77 -21.92 -6.37 38.18
CA ALA A 77 -20.63 -6.48 37.50
C ALA A 77 -19.82 -7.68 38.02
N ALA A 78 -19.74 -7.85 39.34
CA ALA A 78 -19.07 -9.02 39.93
C ALA A 78 -19.76 -10.35 39.58
N ALA A 79 -21.09 -10.37 39.44
CA ALA A 79 -21.82 -11.56 39.00
C ALA A 79 -21.59 -11.86 37.51
N LEU A 80 -21.61 -10.84 36.65
CA LEU A 80 -21.32 -10.95 35.23
C LEU A 80 -19.90 -11.48 34.99
N HIS A 81 -18.88 -10.92 35.66
CA HIS A 81 -17.51 -11.43 35.56
C HIS A 81 -17.41 -12.90 35.94
N ARG A 82 -18.07 -13.35 37.02
CA ARG A 82 -18.04 -14.76 37.43
C ARG A 82 -18.75 -15.67 36.43
N GLU A 83 -19.99 -15.33 36.07
CA GLU A 83 -20.80 -16.14 35.15
C GLU A 83 -20.13 -16.26 33.78
N PHE A 84 -19.60 -15.16 33.26
CA PHE A 84 -18.86 -15.16 32.00
C PHE A 84 -17.60 -16.02 32.08
N ALA A 85 -16.78 -15.86 33.13
CA ALA A 85 -15.58 -16.67 33.30
C ALA A 85 -15.87 -18.18 33.42
N ASP A 86 -16.96 -18.57 34.09
CA ASP A 86 -17.37 -19.97 34.22
C ASP A 86 -17.84 -20.57 32.88
N ARG A 87 -18.56 -19.77 32.08
CA ARG A 87 -18.96 -20.16 30.72
C ARG A 87 -17.79 -20.27 29.77
N VAL A 88 -16.85 -19.32 29.82
CA VAL A 88 -15.61 -19.41 29.03
C VAL A 88 -14.88 -20.70 29.38
N ARG A 89 -14.74 -21.05 30.66
CA ARG A 89 -14.04 -22.29 31.07
C ARG A 89 -14.64 -23.59 30.50
N THR A 90 -15.94 -23.62 30.21
CA THR A 90 -16.67 -24.86 29.85
C THR A 90 -17.31 -24.85 28.47
N GLY A 91 -17.41 -23.70 27.83
CA GLY A 91 -18.23 -23.47 26.64
C GLY A 91 -17.54 -22.78 25.48
N ILE A 92 -16.21 -22.63 25.49
CA ILE A 92 -15.45 -22.10 24.34
C ILE A 92 -15.74 -22.93 23.09
N VAL A 93 -16.28 -22.26 22.07
CA VAL A 93 -16.49 -22.83 20.73
C VAL A 93 -15.59 -22.07 19.77
N PRO A 94 -14.60 -22.74 19.15
CA PRO A 94 -13.80 -22.13 18.10
C PRO A 94 -14.67 -21.71 16.91
N ARG A 95 -14.37 -20.56 16.33
CA ARG A 95 -15.03 -20.08 15.12
C ARG A 95 -14.76 -21.04 13.95
N PRO A 96 -15.70 -21.19 12.99
CA PRO A 96 -15.51 -22.07 11.85
C PRO A 96 -14.21 -21.76 11.10
N GLY A 97 -13.34 -22.76 10.93
CA GLY A 97 -12.05 -22.64 10.26
C GLY A 97 -10.88 -22.19 11.14
N ALA A 98 -11.11 -21.68 12.35
CA ALA A 98 -10.05 -21.15 13.22
C ALA A 98 -8.97 -22.19 13.55
N LEU A 99 -9.36 -23.37 14.04
CA LEU A 99 -8.42 -24.44 14.37
C LEU A 99 -7.69 -24.98 13.13
N ALA A 100 -8.40 -25.13 12.01
CA ALA A 100 -7.81 -25.61 10.76
C ALA A 100 -6.75 -24.63 10.23
N LEU A 101 -6.99 -23.33 10.34
CA LEU A 101 -6.04 -22.30 9.95
C LEU A 101 -4.81 -22.28 10.88
N LEU A 102 -5.01 -22.34 12.20
CA LEU A 102 -3.90 -22.42 13.15
C LEU A 102 -3.03 -23.66 12.91
N ASP A 103 -3.65 -24.82 12.67
CA ASP A 103 -2.92 -26.06 12.36
C ASP A 103 -2.17 -25.96 11.02
N ALA A 104 -2.76 -25.32 10.00
CA ALA A 104 -2.10 -25.09 8.71
C ALA A 104 -0.91 -24.12 8.83
N LEU A 105 -1.02 -23.07 9.64
CA LEU A 105 0.07 -22.12 9.90
C LEU A 105 1.23 -22.80 10.65
N ALA A 106 0.90 -23.61 11.66
CA ALA A 106 1.90 -24.41 12.37
C ALA A 106 2.63 -25.38 11.42
N ALA A 107 1.89 -26.07 10.53
CA ALA A 107 2.49 -26.96 9.53
C ALA A 107 3.39 -26.21 8.52
N ALA A 108 3.07 -24.95 8.23
CA ALA A 108 3.89 -24.07 7.39
C ALA A 108 5.07 -23.41 8.12
N GLY A 109 5.20 -23.61 9.44
CA GLY A 109 6.24 -22.99 10.26
C GLY A 109 6.06 -21.48 10.47
N VAL A 110 4.84 -20.96 10.29
CA VAL A 110 4.52 -19.54 10.51
C VAL A 110 4.09 -19.34 11.96
N PRO A 111 4.83 -18.57 12.78
CA PRO A 111 4.47 -18.33 14.16
C PRO A 111 3.18 -17.50 14.26
N THR A 112 2.40 -17.75 15.30
CA THR A 112 1.17 -16.99 15.58
C THR A 112 1.22 -16.35 16.96
N ALA A 113 0.50 -15.25 17.13
CA ALA A 113 0.27 -14.64 18.43
C ALA A 113 -1.20 -14.29 18.63
N LEU A 114 -1.67 -14.37 19.88
CA LEU A 114 -2.98 -13.86 20.29
C LEU A 114 -2.86 -12.38 20.66
N VAL A 115 -3.78 -11.52 20.22
CA VAL A 115 -3.81 -10.07 20.52
C VAL A 115 -5.24 -9.65 20.87
N THR A 116 -5.54 -9.51 22.15
CA THR A 116 -6.92 -9.26 22.63
C THR A 116 -7.01 -8.05 23.56
N ALA A 117 -8.17 -7.39 23.58
CA ALA A 117 -8.53 -6.38 24.57
C ALA A 117 -9.13 -7.00 25.86
N SER A 118 -9.22 -8.33 25.93
CA SER A 118 -9.66 -9.06 27.12
C SER A 118 -8.54 -9.15 28.18
N PRO A 119 -8.89 -9.27 29.48
CA PRO A 119 -7.92 -9.50 30.56
C PRO A 119 -7.17 -10.83 30.43
N ARG A 120 -5.95 -10.89 30.98
CA ARG A 120 -5.07 -12.07 30.98
C ARG A 120 -5.78 -13.35 31.42
N ALA A 121 -6.52 -13.28 32.52
CA ALA A 121 -7.20 -14.45 33.07
C ALA A 121 -8.23 -15.08 32.11
N VAL A 122 -8.85 -14.28 31.23
CA VAL A 122 -9.79 -14.79 30.20
C VAL A 122 -9.01 -15.36 29.01
N ALA A 123 -7.98 -14.63 28.56
CA ALA A 123 -7.13 -15.05 27.45
C ALA A 123 -6.46 -16.40 27.72
N ASP A 124 -5.97 -16.63 28.94
CA ASP A 124 -5.30 -17.89 29.31
C ASP A 124 -6.26 -19.09 29.24
N LEU A 125 -7.53 -18.93 29.64
CA LEU A 125 -8.54 -19.98 29.49
C LEU A 125 -8.82 -20.31 28.02
N VAL A 126 -8.84 -19.29 27.16
CA VAL A 126 -9.03 -19.47 25.72
C VAL A 126 -7.83 -20.14 25.08
N LEU A 127 -6.61 -19.73 25.44
CA LEU A 127 -5.38 -20.37 24.98
C LEU A 127 -5.33 -21.85 25.37
N ASP A 128 -5.71 -22.19 26.60
CA ASP A 128 -5.79 -23.58 27.06
C ASP A 128 -6.78 -24.41 26.22
N ALA A 129 -7.96 -23.87 25.95
CA ALA A 129 -8.98 -24.54 25.14
C ALA A 129 -8.59 -24.67 23.67
N LEU A 130 -7.95 -23.63 23.11
CA LEU A 130 -7.46 -23.61 21.74
C LEU A 130 -6.13 -24.35 21.59
N GLY A 131 -5.48 -24.79 22.67
CA GLY A 131 -4.18 -25.45 22.66
C GLY A 131 -3.02 -24.44 22.69
N PRO A 132 -2.34 -24.27 23.84
CA PRO A 132 -1.35 -23.21 24.04
C PRO A 132 -0.12 -23.36 23.14
N GLY A 133 0.19 -24.58 22.69
CA GLY A 133 1.28 -24.85 21.74
C GLY A 133 1.07 -24.27 20.34
N ARG A 134 -0.10 -23.71 20.03
CA ARG A 134 -0.39 -23.06 18.73
C ARG A 134 0.09 -21.61 18.66
N PHE A 135 0.37 -20.98 19.81
CA PHE A 135 0.72 -19.57 19.90
C PHE A 135 2.13 -19.39 20.45
N ALA A 136 2.96 -18.63 19.75
CA ALA A 136 4.31 -18.29 20.18
C ALA A 136 4.33 -17.11 21.17
N ALA A 137 3.28 -16.27 21.17
CA ALA A 137 3.11 -15.15 22.10
C ALA A 137 1.62 -14.84 22.34
N SER A 138 1.31 -14.13 23.42
CA SER A 138 -0.01 -13.55 23.65
C SER A 138 0.09 -12.15 24.26
N VAL A 139 -0.71 -11.22 23.73
CA VAL A 139 -0.83 -9.84 24.20
C VAL A 139 -2.28 -9.58 24.61
N THR A 140 -2.47 -9.07 25.81
CA THR A 140 -3.78 -8.81 26.42
C THR A 140 -3.89 -7.34 26.84
N ALA A 141 -5.07 -6.93 27.33
CA ALA A 141 -5.26 -5.57 27.84
C ALA A 141 -4.29 -5.20 28.97
N ASP A 142 -3.75 -6.19 29.69
CA ASP A 142 -2.86 -5.98 30.82
C ASP A 142 -1.41 -5.68 30.41
N ASP A 143 -1.02 -5.98 29.17
CA ASP A 143 0.37 -5.84 28.72
C ASP A 143 0.69 -4.48 28.07
N THR A 144 -0.35 -3.71 27.72
CA THR A 144 -0.20 -2.45 26.97
C THR A 144 -0.89 -1.30 27.67
N GLY A 145 -0.22 -0.14 27.75
CA GLY A 145 -0.80 1.07 28.34
C GLY A 145 -1.97 1.67 27.54
N ARG A 146 -2.08 1.33 26.25
CA ARG A 146 -3.21 1.71 25.37
C ARG A 146 -3.67 0.47 24.61
N THR A 147 -4.98 0.22 24.64
CA THR A 147 -5.60 -0.89 23.90
C THR A 147 -6.13 -0.43 22.53
N LYS A 148 -6.71 -1.35 21.75
CA LYS A 148 -7.38 -1.10 20.47
C LYS A 148 -8.35 0.09 20.61
N PRO A 149 -8.35 1.09 19.70
CA PRO A 149 -7.76 1.10 18.36
C PRO A 149 -6.30 1.58 18.30
N ALA A 150 -5.62 1.80 19.44
CA ALA A 150 -4.20 2.14 19.41
C ALA A 150 -3.37 0.97 18.86
N PRO A 151 -2.25 1.20 18.15
CA PRO A 151 -1.45 0.14 17.54
C PRO A 151 -0.61 -0.67 18.55
N ASP A 152 -0.53 -0.22 19.79
CA ASP A 152 0.34 -0.74 20.83
C ASP A 152 0.25 -2.26 21.03
N PRO A 153 -0.95 -2.90 21.04
CA PRO A 153 -1.05 -4.36 21.22
C PRO A 153 -0.41 -5.16 20.08
N TYR A 154 -0.65 -4.78 18.82
CA TYR A 154 -0.06 -5.44 17.66
C TYR A 154 1.45 -5.23 17.57
N LEU A 155 1.92 -4.00 17.84
CA LEU A 155 3.35 -3.71 17.90
C LEU A 155 4.03 -4.49 19.03
N ALA A 156 3.36 -4.72 20.16
CA ALA A 156 3.87 -5.55 21.25
C ALA A 156 4.00 -7.03 20.82
N ALA A 157 3.02 -7.56 20.10
CA ALA A 157 3.07 -8.92 19.57
C ALA A 157 4.22 -9.10 18.56
N CYS A 158 4.38 -8.17 17.61
CA CYS A 158 5.50 -8.19 16.67
C CYS A 158 6.86 -8.14 17.38
N ARG A 159 7.00 -7.30 18.41
CA ARG A 159 8.22 -7.25 19.23
C ARG A 159 8.49 -8.56 19.97
N ALA A 160 7.46 -9.20 20.52
CA ALA A 160 7.60 -10.48 21.20
C ALA A 160 8.06 -11.60 20.25
N LEU A 161 7.62 -11.57 19.00
CA LEU A 161 8.00 -12.53 17.96
C LEU A 161 9.30 -12.18 17.21
N GLY A 162 9.78 -10.94 17.33
CA GLY A 162 10.96 -10.45 16.61
C GLY A 162 10.72 -10.27 15.09
N VAL A 163 9.49 -9.91 14.70
CA VAL A 163 9.05 -9.80 13.29
C VAL A 163 8.72 -8.36 12.92
N ASP A 164 8.74 -8.07 11.61
CA ASP A 164 8.33 -6.79 11.03
C ASP A 164 6.80 -6.76 10.88
N PRO A 165 6.07 -5.76 11.44
CA PRO A 165 4.64 -5.61 11.24
C PRO A 165 4.21 -5.62 9.77
N ALA A 166 5.03 -5.04 8.87
CA ALA A 166 4.73 -5.02 7.43
C ALA A 166 4.79 -6.40 6.75
N ALA A 167 5.34 -7.40 7.44
CA ALA A 167 5.37 -8.79 7.01
C ALA A 167 4.42 -9.68 7.85
N CYS A 168 3.46 -9.09 8.54
CA CYS A 168 2.47 -9.79 9.35
C CYS A 168 1.06 -9.58 8.79
N VAL A 169 0.21 -10.58 8.97
CA VAL A 169 -1.25 -10.43 8.80
C VAL A 169 -1.92 -10.46 10.16
N ALA A 170 -2.71 -9.44 10.47
CA ALA A 170 -3.65 -9.47 11.58
C ALA A 170 -4.99 -10.06 11.12
N VAL A 171 -5.61 -10.90 11.94
CA VAL A 171 -6.97 -11.43 11.71
C VAL A 171 -7.89 -10.83 12.77
N GLU A 172 -8.92 -10.12 12.33
CA GLU A 172 -9.77 -9.27 13.18
C GLU A 172 -11.23 -9.33 12.76
N ASP A 173 -12.16 -9.10 13.69
CA ASP A 173 -13.60 -9.14 13.46
C ASP A 173 -14.31 -7.79 13.68
N THR A 174 -13.61 -6.79 14.25
CA THR A 174 -14.17 -5.46 14.55
C THR A 174 -13.39 -4.31 13.89
N GLU A 175 -14.06 -3.20 13.55
CA GLU A 175 -13.39 -2.01 13.00
C GLU A 175 -12.32 -1.43 13.95
N THR A 176 -12.56 -1.52 15.26
CA THR A 176 -11.61 -1.02 16.28
C THR A 176 -10.32 -1.81 16.25
N GLY A 177 -10.41 -3.13 16.11
CA GLY A 177 -9.26 -4.00 16.01
C GLY A 177 -8.54 -3.91 14.66
N VAL A 178 -9.30 -3.84 13.57
CA VAL A 178 -8.76 -3.57 12.23
C VAL A 178 -7.96 -2.26 12.21
N ALA A 179 -8.50 -1.16 12.75
CA ALA A 179 -7.80 0.12 12.82
C ALA A 179 -6.51 0.04 13.66
N SER A 180 -6.50 -0.76 14.73
CA SER A 180 -5.30 -1.02 15.55
C SER A 180 -4.21 -1.74 14.75
N ALA A 181 -4.57 -2.79 14.01
CA ALA A 181 -3.64 -3.56 13.19
C ALA A 181 -3.06 -2.75 12.01
N GLU A 182 -3.90 -1.99 11.32
CA GLU A 182 -3.47 -1.12 10.22
C GLU A 182 -2.54 -0.01 10.71
N ALA A 183 -2.86 0.62 11.84
CA ALA A 183 -2.00 1.61 12.46
C ALA A 183 -0.65 1.03 12.93
N ALA A 184 -0.60 -0.27 13.21
CA ALA A 184 0.64 -0.99 13.51
C ALA A 184 1.45 -1.35 12.25
N GLY A 185 0.87 -1.20 11.06
CA GLY A 185 1.48 -1.51 9.77
C GLY A 185 1.28 -2.94 9.28
N CYS A 186 0.35 -3.70 9.88
CA CYS A 186 0.02 -5.05 9.43
C CYS A 186 -0.94 -5.01 8.23
N ALA A 187 -0.85 -6.01 7.35
CA ALA A 187 -1.98 -6.35 6.49
C ALA A 187 -3.10 -6.95 7.36
N VAL A 188 -4.36 -6.82 6.95
CA VAL A 188 -5.50 -7.26 7.75
C VAL A 188 -6.42 -8.18 6.96
N LEU A 189 -6.72 -9.34 7.54
CA LEU A 189 -7.84 -10.18 7.18
C LEU A 189 -9.00 -9.88 8.15
N ALA A 190 -9.97 -9.11 7.68
CA ALA A 190 -11.18 -8.84 8.44
C ALA A 190 -12.19 -9.99 8.24
N VAL A 191 -12.70 -10.54 9.34
CA VAL A 191 -13.76 -11.56 9.38
C VAL A 191 -14.89 -11.08 10.28
N PRO A 192 -15.78 -10.19 9.77
CA PRO A 192 -16.83 -9.56 10.56
C PRO A 192 -17.67 -10.55 11.37
N SER A 193 -17.84 -10.27 12.66
CA SER A 193 -18.68 -11.06 13.57
C SER A 193 -20.10 -10.50 13.70
N LEU A 194 -20.20 -9.20 14.03
CA LEU A 194 -21.46 -8.48 14.27
C LEU A 194 -21.74 -7.40 13.24
N ALA A 195 -20.80 -6.46 13.08
CA ALA A 195 -20.95 -5.29 12.24
C ALA A 195 -20.17 -5.46 10.94
N PRO A 196 -20.71 -5.04 9.77
CA PRO A 196 -19.99 -5.14 8.51
C PRO A 196 -18.72 -4.30 8.54
N ILE A 197 -17.66 -4.82 7.92
CA ILE A 197 -16.39 -4.10 7.73
C ILE A 197 -16.16 -3.96 6.22
N GLY A 198 -15.89 -2.75 5.76
CA GLY A 198 -15.55 -2.48 4.37
C GLY A 198 -14.11 -2.87 4.03
N GLY A 199 -13.88 -3.34 2.81
CA GLY A 199 -12.54 -3.55 2.26
C GLY A 199 -11.79 -2.23 2.05
N ALA A 200 -10.46 -2.27 2.15
CA ALA A 200 -9.58 -1.12 1.99
C ALA A 200 -8.18 -1.60 1.50
N PRO A 201 -7.32 -0.72 0.97
CA PRO A 201 -5.92 -1.10 0.68
C PRO A 201 -5.25 -1.71 1.92
N GLY A 202 -4.63 -2.89 1.76
CA GLY A 202 -4.05 -3.65 2.88
C GLY A 202 -5.05 -4.45 3.73
N ARG A 203 -6.35 -4.38 3.42
CA ARG A 203 -7.43 -5.08 4.14
C ARG A 203 -8.27 -5.95 3.21
N THR A 204 -8.25 -7.26 3.46
CA THR A 204 -9.13 -8.23 2.80
C THR A 204 -10.28 -8.61 3.73
N VAL A 205 -11.50 -8.71 3.22
CA VAL A 205 -12.69 -9.09 4.01
C VAL A 205 -13.17 -10.48 3.59
N ARG A 206 -13.44 -11.35 4.56
CA ARG A 206 -14.03 -12.69 4.38
C ARG A 206 -15.17 -12.89 5.36
N ASP A 207 -16.17 -13.68 4.97
CA ASP A 207 -17.29 -14.02 5.88
C ASP A 207 -16.90 -15.07 6.94
N THR A 208 -15.81 -15.80 6.71
CA THR A 208 -15.38 -16.91 7.56
C THR A 208 -13.90 -17.24 7.37
N LEU A 209 -13.29 -17.88 8.38
CA LEU A 209 -11.94 -18.45 8.31
C LEU A 209 -11.90 -19.79 7.55
N VAL A 210 -13.05 -20.38 7.20
CA VAL A 210 -13.10 -21.61 6.41
C VAL A 210 -12.42 -21.39 5.05
N GLY A 211 -11.45 -22.25 4.75
CA GLY A 211 -10.72 -22.23 3.48
C GLY A 211 -9.65 -21.14 3.36
N VAL A 212 -9.43 -20.32 4.40
CA VAL A 212 -8.27 -19.42 4.45
C VAL A 212 -7.00 -20.25 4.54
N THR A 213 -5.97 -19.87 3.78
CA THR A 213 -4.71 -20.64 3.70
C THR A 213 -3.49 -19.79 4.08
N PRO A 214 -2.39 -20.40 4.56
CA PRO A 214 -1.12 -19.70 4.76
C PRO A 214 -0.62 -18.98 3.49
N LYS A 215 -0.91 -19.54 2.31
CA LYS A 215 -0.56 -18.91 1.04
C LYS A 215 -1.35 -17.61 0.83
N GLU A 216 -2.66 -17.64 1.01
CA GLU A 216 -3.51 -16.44 0.92
C GLU A 216 -3.02 -15.34 1.86
N LEU A 217 -2.72 -15.68 3.12
CA LEU A 217 -2.17 -14.74 4.09
C LEU A 217 -0.77 -14.24 3.68
N SER A 218 0.05 -15.10 3.07
CA SER A 218 1.36 -14.70 2.57
C SER A 218 1.30 -13.76 1.38
N ASP A 219 0.28 -13.89 0.53
CA ASP A 219 0.05 -12.98 -0.59
C ASP A 219 -0.40 -11.60 -0.08
N MET A 220 -1.06 -11.53 1.09
CA MET A 220 -1.45 -10.28 1.75
C MET A 220 -0.29 -9.55 2.43
N ALA A 221 0.71 -10.29 2.92
CA ALA A 221 1.87 -9.74 3.62
C ALA A 221 3.03 -9.32 2.69
N VAL A 222 2.82 -9.32 1.36
CA VAL A 222 3.85 -8.90 0.42
C VAL A 222 4.05 -7.39 0.55
N PRO A 223 5.24 -6.91 0.94
CA PRO A 223 5.49 -5.47 1.04
C PRO A 223 5.29 -4.81 -0.32
N GLU A 224 4.53 -3.72 -0.33
CA GLU A 224 4.29 -2.95 -1.54
C GLU A 224 5.31 -1.81 -1.67
N LEU A 225 5.66 -1.46 -2.91
CA LEU A 225 6.39 -0.23 -3.24
C LEU A 225 5.58 0.54 -4.27
N ARG A 226 5.13 1.76 -3.92
CA ARG A 226 4.39 2.63 -4.83
C ARG A 226 5.34 3.66 -5.45
N VAL A 227 5.57 3.52 -6.75
CA VAL A 227 6.45 4.41 -7.52
C VAL A 227 5.61 5.32 -8.41
N MET A 228 5.92 6.62 -8.37
CA MET A 228 5.27 7.66 -9.16
C MET A 228 6.25 8.26 -10.18
N SER A 229 5.83 8.38 -11.44
CA SER A 229 6.47 9.22 -12.46
C SER A 229 5.75 10.56 -12.54
N TRP A 230 6.47 11.68 -12.49
CA TRP A 230 5.83 12.99 -12.58
C TRP A 230 6.70 14.09 -13.18
N ASN A 231 6.31 14.57 -14.38
CA ASN A 231 6.77 15.85 -14.91
C ASN A 231 6.07 16.99 -14.15
N LEU A 232 6.85 17.89 -13.56
CA LEU A 232 6.35 18.97 -12.71
C LEU A 232 5.95 20.23 -13.48
N TRP A 233 6.19 20.34 -14.78
CA TRP A 233 5.90 21.53 -15.58
C TRP A 233 6.56 22.80 -15.04
N LEU A 234 7.82 23.04 -15.40
CA LEU A 234 8.59 24.18 -14.88
C LEU A 234 8.61 24.23 -13.34
N GLY A 235 8.73 23.08 -12.68
CA GLY A 235 8.68 22.93 -11.23
C GLY A 235 7.30 23.15 -10.60
N GLY A 236 6.26 23.38 -11.42
CA GLY A 236 4.88 23.68 -11.04
C GLY A 236 4.60 25.18 -10.95
N SER A 237 5.55 26.03 -11.32
CA SER A 237 5.46 27.48 -11.11
C SER A 237 4.26 28.21 -11.73
N PRO A 238 3.60 27.70 -12.80
CA PRO A 238 2.38 28.33 -13.30
C PRO A 238 1.15 28.22 -12.36
N VAL A 239 1.21 27.39 -11.33
CA VAL A 239 0.12 27.18 -10.36
C VAL A 239 0.47 27.81 -9.00
N ASP A 240 -0.49 28.54 -8.44
CA ASP A 240 -0.36 29.17 -7.13
C ASP A 240 -0.19 28.10 -6.05
N ASP A 241 0.71 28.33 -5.09
CA ASP A 241 1.02 27.40 -3.99
C ASP A 241 1.40 25.97 -4.44
N HIS A 242 1.94 25.83 -5.66
CA HIS A 242 2.28 24.55 -6.28
C HIS A 242 3.03 23.58 -5.36
N ARG A 243 3.99 24.05 -4.55
CA ARG A 243 4.76 23.16 -3.66
C ARG A 243 3.88 22.46 -2.62
N ALA A 244 2.94 23.18 -2.01
CA ALA A 244 2.02 22.59 -1.04
C ALA A 244 1.04 21.61 -1.72
N LYS A 245 0.57 21.97 -2.92
CA LYS A 245 -0.29 21.11 -3.74
C LYS A 245 0.44 19.85 -4.21
N GLN A 246 1.72 19.94 -4.56
CA GLN A 246 2.56 18.79 -4.91
C GLN A 246 2.74 17.83 -3.73
N VAL A 247 3.02 18.33 -2.53
CA VAL A 247 3.09 17.51 -1.31
C VAL A 247 1.77 16.78 -1.07
N LYS A 248 0.64 17.49 -1.16
CA LYS A 248 -0.70 16.89 -1.02
C LYS A 248 -0.94 15.82 -2.08
N ALA A 249 -0.63 16.09 -3.35
CA ALA A 249 -0.81 15.17 -4.46
C ALA A 249 -0.01 13.86 -4.29
N ILE A 250 1.24 13.95 -3.80
CA ILE A 250 2.10 12.80 -3.51
C ILE A 250 1.51 11.96 -2.38
N MET A 251 1.06 12.61 -1.30
CA MET A 251 0.47 11.94 -0.14
C MET A 251 -0.87 11.26 -0.48
N ASP A 252 -1.74 11.94 -1.22
CA ASP A 252 -3.03 11.41 -1.67
C ASP A 252 -2.87 10.26 -2.67
N ALA A 253 -1.82 10.30 -3.50
CA ALA A 253 -1.45 9.18 -4.37
C ALA A 253 -0.95 7.95 -3.60
N GLY A 254 -0.52 8.15 -2.35
CA GLY A 254 0.09 7.12 -1.51
C GLY A 254 1.47 6.67 -2.00
N ALA A 255 2.20 7.53 -2.72
CA ALA A 255 3.50 7.18 -3.27
C ALA A 255 4.55 6.99 -2.16
N ASP A 256 5.49 6.07 -2.37
CA ASP A 256 6.66 5.86 -1.51
C ASP A 256 7.94 6.46 -2.12
N VAL A 257 7.96 6.53 -3.47
CA VAL A 257 9.06 7.07 -4.25
C VAL A 257 8.49 7.83 -5.45
N VAL A 258 9.07 8.97 -5.79
CA VAL A 258 8.71 9.75 -6.98
C VAL A 258 9.96 10.06 -7.79
N GLY A 259 9.95 9.66 -9.06
CA GLY A 259 10.91 10.17 -10.04
C GLY A 259 10.31 11.38 -10.74
N LEU A 260 11.05 12.49 -10.67
CA LEU A 260 10.62 13.82 -11.06
C LEU A 260 11.35 14.27 -12.33
N GLN A 261 10.61 14.96 -13.19
CA GLN A 261 11.11 15.70 -14.36
C GLN A 261 10.70 17.18 -14.23
N GLU A 262 11.39 18.07 -14.92
CA GLU A 262 11.20 19.53 -14.86
C GLU A 262 11.27 20.10 -13.45
N THR A 263 12.26 19.67 -12.69
CA THR A 263 12.39 20.05 -11.28
C THR A 263 12.80 21.51 -11.02
N ALA A 264 13.18 22.26 -12.07
CA ALA A 264 13.76 23.60 -11.97
C ALA A 264 14.98 23.65 -11.00
N GLY A 265 15.69 22.53 -10.87
CA GLY A 265 16.89 22.36 -10.03
C GLY A 265 16.64 22.28 -8.53
N THR A 266 15.49 22.72 -8.01
CA THR A 266 15.24 22.77 -6.56
C THR A 266 14.13 21.84 -6.07
N SER A 267 13.23 21.41 -6.95
CA SER A 267 11.98 20.75 -6.53
C SER A 267 12.17 19.46 -5.75
N ALA A 268 13.11 18.59 -6.17
CA ALA A 268 13.36 17.34 -5.45
C ALA A 268 13.79 17.57 -3.99
N ARG A 269 14.67 18.55 -3.75
CA ARG A 269 15.14 18.89 -2.41
C ARG A 269 14.02 19.48 -1.56
N GLU A 270 13.24 20.40 -2.12
CA GLU A 270 12.18 21.10 -1.39
C GLU A 270 11.01 20.17 -1.03
N LEU A 271 10.57 19.32 -1.96
CA LEU A 271 9.53 18.33 -1.71
C LEU A 271 9.96 17.32 -0.66
N ALA A 272 11.18 16.78 -0.78
CA ALA A 272 11.69 15.84 0.21
C ALA A 272 11.82 16.47 1.60
N ALA A 273 12.26 17.73 1.70
CA ALA A 273 12.31 18.44 2.97
C ALA A 273 10.92 18.59 3.60
N ALA A 274 9.88 18.91 2.80
CA ALA A 274 8.51 19.04 3.29
C ALA A 274 7.89 17.69 3.72
N LEU A 275 8.24 16.60 3.03
CA LEU A 275 7.77 15.24 3.34
C LEU A 275 8.58 14.52 4.42
N GLY A 276 9.77 15.04 4.77
CA GLY A 276 10.73 14.33 5.64
C GLY A 276 11.39 13.13 4.95
N TRP A 277 11.58 13.19 3.63
CA TRP A 277 12.08 12.12 2.78
C TRP A 277 13.54 12.31 2.36
N HIS A 278 14.12 11.27 1.78
CA HIS A 278 15.42 11.31 1.11
C HIS A 278 15.29 11.85 -0.31
N HIS A 279 16.35 12.47 -0.85
CA HIS A 279 16.35 12.95 -2.24
C HIS A 279 17.67 12.79 -2.98
N HIS A 280 17.55 12.81 -4.30
CA HIS A 280 18.60 13.07 -5.27
C HIS A 280 18.14 14.14 -6.23
N THR A 281 18.93 15.20 -6.35
CA THR A 281 18.84 16.15 -7.47
C THR A 281 19.92 15.80 -8.48
N ALA A 282 19.56 15.80 -9.76
CA ALA A 282 20.47 15.56 -10.88
C ALA A 282 20.23 16.63 -11.96
N GLY A 283 21.24 17.47 -12.19
CA GLY A 283 21.12 18.64 -13.05
C GLY A 283 20.03 19.62 -12.62
N GLU A 284 19.52 20.38 -13.58
CA GLU A 284 18.42 21.34 -13.39
C GLU A 284 17.04 20.71 -13.61
N ASN A 285 16.98 19.48 -14.13
CA ASN A 285 15.75 18.91 -14.65
C ASN A 285 15.27 17.68 -13.88
N LEU A 286 16.16 16.84 -13.36
CA LEU A 286 15.79 15.54 -12.82
C LEU A 286 15.93 15.45 -11.30
N GLY A 287 15.09 14.61 -10.70
CA GLY A 287 15.30 14.21 -9.32
C GLY A 287 14.53 12.97 -8.91
N VAL A 288 14.94 12.37 -7.80
CA VAL A 288 14.21 11.28 -7.15
C VAL A 288 14.02 11.65 -5.69
N ILE A 289 12.80 11.50 -5.18
CA ILE A 289 12.49 11.60 -3.75
C ILE A 289 11.98 10.25 -3.26
N SER A 290 12.36 9.86 -2.05
CA SER A 290 12.08 8.52 -1.53
C SER A 290 11.84 8.55 -0.02
N ARG A 291 10.76 7.94 0.43
CA ARG A 291 10.51 7.63 1.84
C ARG A 291 11.55 6.65 2.40
N HIS A 292 12.09 5.79 1.53
CA HIS A 292 13.13 4.81 1.87
C HIS A 292 14.53 5.41 1.78
N PRO A 293 15.49 4.97 2.63
CA PRO A 293 16.87 5.43 2.57
C PRO A 293 17.51 5.20 1.20
N ILE A 294 18.15 6.24 0.67
CA ILE A 294 19.01 6.15 -0.53
C ILE A 294 20.36 5.58 -0.11
N THR A 295 20.70 4.41 -0.64
CA THR A 295 21.97 3.70 -0.36
C THR A 295 23.03 3.95 -1.42
N ALA A 296 22.64 4.32 -2.65
CA ALA A 296 23.56 4.74 -3.69
C ALA A 296 22.91 5.77 -4.63
N ARG A 297 23.73 6.64 -5.24
CA ARG A 297 23.34 7.52 -6.34
C ARG A 297 23.91 6.94 -7.63
N LEU A 298 23.11 6.93 -8.69
CA LEU A 298 23.40 6.25 -9.95
C LEU A 298 23.30 7.23 -11.12
N GLY A 299 24.13 7.02 -12.14
CA GLY A 299 24.21 7.93 -13.27
C GLY A 299 25.06 9.17 -13.00
N ASP A 300 24.87 10.21 -13.82
CA ASP A 300 25.64 11.45 -13.77
C ASP A 300 24.86 12.52 -13.00
N PRO A 301 25.38 13.07 -11.90
CA PRO A 301 24.71 14.12 -11.15
C PRO A 301 24.61 15.44 -11.94
N ASP A 302 25.48 15.65 -12.94
CA ASP A 302 25.49 16.81 -13.81
C ASP A 302 24.87 16.48 -15.19
N VAL A 303 23.93 15.53 -15.21
CA VAL A 303 23.11 15.27 -16.39
C VAL A 303 22.55 16.59 -16.92
N GLY A 304 22.70 16.82 -18.23
CA GLY A 304 22.15 17.99 -18.88
C GLY A 304 20.62 18.03 -18.78
N PHE A 305 19.98 18.93 -19.53
CA PHE A 305 18.52 19.05 -19.44
C PHE A 305 17.81 17.73 -19.78
N TYR A 306 18.20 17.04 -20.84
CA TYR A 306 17.69 15.70 -21.16
C TYR A 306 18.68 14.60 -20.79
N GLY A 307 18.17 13.47 -20.28
CA GLY A 307 18.97 12.32 -19.89
C GLY A 307 18.30 11.49 -18.82
N ALA A 308 19.10 10.78 -18.02
CA ALA A 308 18.63 9.98 -16.91
C ALA A 308 19.61 9.97 -15.72
N ALA A 309 19.05 9.87 -14.53
CA ALA A 309 19.76 9.68 -13.26
C ALA A 309 18.94 8.77 -12.35
N GLY A 310 19.58 8.16 -11.35
CA GLY A 310 18.89 7.20 -10.50
C GLY A 310 19.45 7.12 -9.09
N VAL A 311 18.79 6.30 -8.29
CA VAL A 311 19.18 5.97 -6.92
C VAL A 311 18.95 4.50 -6.66
N ARG A 312 19.75 3.92 -5.77
CA ARG A 312 19.39 2.67 -5.11
C ARG A 312 18.77 3.00 -3.76
N ILE A 313 17.64 2.37 -3.46
CA ILE A 313 16.91 2.56 -2.20
C ILE A 313 16.80 1.25 -1.43
N ALA A 314 16.90 1.32 -0.10
CA ALA A 314 16.65 0.19 0.78
C ALA A 314 15.16 0.14 1.18
N VAL A 315 14.36 -0.62 0.44
CA VAL A 315 12.92 -0.75 0.70
C VAL A 315 12.68 -1.42 2.06
N ARG A 316 13.52 -2.42 2.40
CA ARG A 316 13.58 -3.08 3.70
C ARG A 316 14.96 -3.73 3.92
N PRO A 317 15.31 -4.20 5.12
CA PRO A 317 16.60 -4.83 5.37
C PRO A 317 16.89 -5.98 4.38
N GLY A 318 17.99 -5.85 3.63
CA GLY A 318 18.42 -6.84 2.64
C GLY A 318 17.66 -6.82 1.31
N ARG A 319 16.79 -5.83 1.07
CA ARG A 319 16.10 -5.64 -0.22
C ARG A 319 16.27 -4.22 -0.73
N GLU A 320 16.89 -4.13 -1.89
CA GLU A 320 17.12 -2.87 -2.59
C GLU A 320 16.42 -2.87 -3.94
N VAL A 321 16.03 -1.69 -4.40
CA VAL A 321 15.47 -1.45 -5.74
C VAL A 321 16.19 -0.24 -6.33
N GLU A 322 16.51 -0.28 -7.61
CA GLU A 322 17.00 0.90 -8.33
C GLU A 322 15.83 1.67 -8.95
N ILE A 323 15.82 2.98 -8.72
CA ILE A 323 14.82 3.90 -9.25
C ILE A 323 15.55 4.90 -10.13
N TRP A 324 15.25 4.87 -11.42
CA TRP A 324 15.78 5.78 -12.43
C TRP A 324 14.67 6.71 -12.90
N THR A 325 15.00 7.99 -13.07
CA THR A 325 14.15 8.99 -13.70
C THR A 325 14.81 9.45 -15.00
N ALA A 326 14.01 9.57 -16.07
CA ALA A 326 14.46 10.09 -17.36
C ALA A 326 13.53 11.19 -17.87
N HIS A 327 14.10 12.14 -18.61
CA HIS A 327 13.34 13.10 -19.41
C HIS A 327 14.00 13.13 -20.79
N LEU A 328 13.26 12.72 -21.82
CA LEU A 328 13.74 12.65 -23.20
C LEU A 328 13.33 13.89 -23.99
N HIS A 329 13.98 14.12 -25.13
CA HIS A 329 13.78 15.30 -25.95
C HIS A 329 12.33 15.42 -26.46
N TYR A 330 11.76 16.63 -26.37
CA TYR A 330 10.34 16.87 -26.65
C TYR A 330 9.99 16.99 -28.15
N THR A 331 10.93 17.40 -29.00
CA THR A 331 10.64 17.76 -30.40
C THR A 331 11.46 16.93 -31.41
N PRO A 332 10.91 16.62 -32.61
CA PRO A 332 9.50 16.80 -33.00
C PRO A 332 8.56 15.91 -32.16
N TYR A 333 7.28 16.24 -32.06
CA TYR A 333 6.30 15.42 -31.36
C TYR A 333 5.45 14.63 -32.35
N GLY A 334 5.60 13.30 -32.36
CA GLY A 334 5.03 12.45 -33.39
C GLY A 334 3.51 12.54 -33.55
N PRO A 335 2.70 12.64 -32.47
CA PRO A 335 1.27 12.88 -32.58
C PRO A 335 0.90 14.18 -33.31
N TYR A 336 1.65 15.27 -33.11
CA TYR A 336 1.43 16.49 -33.90
C TYR A 336 1.74 16.25 -35.38
N GLU A 337 2.88 15.63 -35.68
CA GLU A 337 3.26 15.33 -37.07
C GLU A 337 2.24 14.41 -37.77
N PHE A 338 1.63 13.47 -37.03
CA PHE A 338 0.58 12.59 -37.55
C PHE A 338 -0.74 13.33 -37.77
N HIS A 339 -1.28 13.98 -36.72
CA HIS A 339 -2.61 14.58 -36.74
C HIS A 339 -2.68 15.89 -37.53
N PHE A 340 -1.59 16.66 -37.55
CA PHE A 340 -1.57 18.01 -38.10
C PHE A 340 -0.85 18.08 -39.45
N ASP A 341 0.26 17.36 -39.59
CA ASP A 341 1.10 17.41 -40.80
C ASP A 341 0.86 16.23 -41.75
N GLY A 342 0.14 15.19 -41.30
CA GLY A 342 -0.24 14.03 -42.11
C GLY A 342 0.92 13.08 -42.41
N LEU A 343 1.94 13.03 -41.54
CA LEU A 343 3.08 12.13 -41.70
C LEU A 343 2.69 10.66 -41.47
N GLY A 344 3.25 9.77 -42.30
CA GLY A 344 3.10 8.32 -42.14
C GLY A 344 4.10 7.70 -41.16
N ALA A 345 3.82 6.46 -40.74
CA ALA A 345 4.58 5.72 -39.71
C ALA A 345 6.11 5.68 -39.92
N ASP A 346 6.58 5.52 -41.17
CA ASP A 346 8.01 5.48 -41.50
C ASP A 346 8.73 6.79 -41.14
N ARG A 347 8.06 7.94 -41.36
CA ARG A 347 8.61 9.26 -41.06
C ARG A 347 8.61 9.54 -39.57
N LEU A 348 7.52 9.21 -38.88
CA LEU A 348 7.42 9.33 -37.42
C LEU A 348 8.54 8.51 -36.75
N THR A 349 8.72 7.26 -37.18
CA THR A 349 9.77 6.37 -36.68
C THR A 349 11.17 6.94 -36.90
N ALA A 350 11.43 7.51 -38.08
CA ALA A 350 12.73 8.11 -38.38
C ALA A 350 13.05 9.34 -37.52
N HIS A 351 12.02 10.12 -37.15
CA HIS A 351 12.19 11.33 -36.34
C HIS A 351 12.46 11.04 -34.85
N GLU A 352 12.29 9.79 -34.39
CA GLU A 352 12.63 9.37 -33.02
C GLU A 352 14.14 9.21 -32.75
N GLU A 353 15.03 9.45 -33.73
CA GLU A 353 16.47 9.17 -33.61
C GLU A 353 17.11 9.78 -32.35
N VAL A 354 16.75 11.03 -32.02
CA VAL A 354 17.29 11.73 -30.84
C VAL A 354 16.83 11.06 -29.54
N ARG A 355 15.52 10.85 -29.37
CA ARG A 355 14.96 10.18 -28.19
C ARG A 355 15.47 8.75 -28.05
N LEU A 356 15.61 8.03 -29.17
CA LEU A 356 16.15 6.67 -29.19
C LEU A 356 17.61 6.64 -28.73
N GLY A 357 18.44 7.60 -29.17
CA GLY A 357 19.81 7.75 -28.70
C GLY A 357 19.88 7.98 -27.18
N GLN A 358 19.00 8.84 -26.66
CA GLN A 358 18.91 9.10 -25.22
C GLN A 358 18.44 7.88 -24.43
N MET A 359 17.43 7.15 -24.91
CA MET A 359 16.98 5.90 -24.28
C MET A 359 18.08 4.85 -24.26
N ARG A 360 18.82 4.66 -25.37
CA ARG A 360 19.94 3.71 -25.43
C ARG A 360 21.05 4.07 -24.45
N GLU A 361 21.36 5.36 -24.30
CA GLU A 361 22.32 5.83 -23.30
C GLU A 361 21.82 5.58 -21.87
N THR A 362 20.53 5.81 -21.59
CA THR A 362 19.90 5.48 -20.32
C THR A 362 20.01 3.98 -20.01
N LEU A 363 19.63 3.11 -20.93
CA LEU A 363 19.70 1.66 -20.77
C LEU A 363 21.15 1.18 -20.57
N ARG A 364 22.12 1.78 -21.27
CA ARG A 364 23.55 1.49 -21.09
C ARG A 364 24.05 1.88 -19.70
N ARG A 365 23.56 2.98 -19.13
CA ARG A 365 23.89 3.43 -17.76
C ARG A 365 23.28 2.55 -16.69
N ILE A 366 22.05 2.08 -16.90
CA ILE A 366 21.39 1.10 -16.04
C ILE A 366 22.18 -0.22 -16.04
N GLY A 367 22.54 -0.70 -17.23
CA GLY A 367 23.32 -1.93 -17.40
C GLY A 367 22.61 -3.18 -16.85
N ASP A 368 23.41 -4.22 -16.60
CA ASP A 368 22.96 -5.43 -15.90
C ASP A 368 23.16 -5.27 -14.40
N THR A 369 22.13 -5.60 -13.64
CA THR A 369 22.13 -5.48 -12.18
C THR A 369 21.29 -6.59 -11.56
N ASP A 370 21.72 -7.09 -10.41
CA ASP A 370 21.05 -8.18 -9.67
C ASP A 370 19.88 -7.68 -8.82
N VAL A 371 19.67 -6.36 -8.75
CA VAL A 371 18.53 -5.74 -8.05
C VAL A 371 17.43 -5.35 -9.05
N PRO A 372 16.14 -5.43 -8.66
CA PRO A 372 15.07 -4.96 -9.51
C PRO A 372 15.22 -3.47 -9.86
N VAL A 373 14.80 -3.10 -11.06
CA VAL A 373 14.93 -1.73 -11.60
C VAL A 373 13.56 -1.19 -11.99
N VAL A 374 13.29 0.05 -11.63
CA VAL A 374 12.17 0.84 -12.14
C VAL A 374 12.72 2.06 -12.86
N LEU A 375 12.34 2.24 -14.12
CA LEU A 375 12.64 3.41 -14.94
C LEU A 375 11.35 4.20 -15.14
N VAL A 376 11.31 5.41 -14.58
CA VAL A 376 10.20 6.35 -14.76
C VAL A 376 10.62 7.52 -15.62
N GLY A 377 9.67 8.22 -16.20
CA GLY A 377 9.99 9.44 -16.94
C GLY A 377 8.94 9.92 -17.91
N ASP A 378 9.11 11.16 -18.34
CA ASP A 378 8.51 11.72 -19.54
C ASP A 378 9.40 11.38 -20.74
N PHE A 379 8.91 10.49 -21.59
CA PHE A 379 9.64 10.06 -22.78
C PHE A 379 9.30 10.89 -24.01
N ASN A 380 8.33 11.80 -23.92
CA ASN A 380 7.89 12.66 -25.01
C ASN A 380 7.50 11.88 -26.30
N CYS A 381 7.10 10.62 -26.17
CA CYS A 381 6.63 9.80 -27.29
C CYS A 381 5.58 8.77 -26.84
N PRO A 382 4.62 8.42 -27.70
CA PRO A 382 3.72 7.29 -27.47
C PRO A 382 4.45 5.94 -27.42
N SER A 383 3.74 4.91 -26.96
CA SER A 383 4.25 3.54 -26.89
C SER A 383 3.92 2.74 -28.15
N HIS A 384 4.80 1.83 -28.52
CA HIS A 384 4.51 0.76 -29.50
C HIS A 384 3.33 -0.12 -29.07
N LEU A 385 2.98 -0.14 -27.78
CA LEU A 385 1.80 -0.83 -27.24
C LEU A 385 0.51 -0.02 -27.34
N ASP A 386 0.60 1.31 -27.38
CA ASP A 386 -0.57 2.19 -27.50
C ASP A 386 -0.97 2.38 -28.97
N TRP A 387 0.04 2.49 -29.84
CA TRP A 387 -0.09 2.79 -31.25
C TRP A 387 0.64 1.72 -32.10
N PRO A 388 0.10 0.49 -32.20
CA PRO A 388 0.79 -0.63 -32.83
C PRO A 388 1.02 -0.48 -34.34
N ALA A 389 0.44 0.55 -34.97
CA ALA A 389 0.68 0.89 -36.37
C ALA A 389 2.00 1.65 -36.61
N VAL A 390 2.67 2.11 -35.55
CA VAL A 390 3.96 2.82 -35.59
C VAL A 390 4.92 2.10 -34.67
N GLU A 391 6.18 1.97 -35.07
CA GLU A 391 7.16 1.14 -34.36
C GLU A 391 7.57 1.68 -32.99
N TRP A 392 7.51 3.01 -32.80
CA TRP A 392 7.93 3.73 -31.59
C TRP A 392 9.22 3.17 -30.97
N PRO A 393 10.37 3.35 -31.64
CA PRO A 393 11.60 2.62 -31.33
C PRO A 393 12.14 2.91 -29.93
N VAL A 394 11.77 4.02 -29.31
CA VAL A 394 12.17 4.39 -27.95
C VAL A 394 11.65 3.37 -26.92
N THR A 395 10.34 3.15 -26.89
CA THR A 395 9.71 2.21 -25.95
C THR A 395 10.02 0.77 -26.32
N ARG A 396 10.18 0.46 -27.61
CA ARG A 396 10.63 -0.86 -28.07
C ARG A 396 12.05 -1.20 -27.61
N ALA A 397 12.97 -0.23 -27.66
CA ALA A 397 14.34 -0.44 -27.16
C ALA A 397 14.36 -0.74 -25.65
N ALA A 398 13.46 -0.14 -24.87
CA ALA A 398 13.30 -0.47 -23.45
C ALA A 398 12.77 -1.90 -23.25
N GLU A 399 11.77 -2.31 -24.04
CA GLU A 399 11.24 -3.69 -24.02
C GLU A 399 12.34 -4.72 -24.37
N GLU A 400 13.12 -4.46 -25.42
CA GLU A 400 14.25 -5.30 -25.84
C GLU A 400 15.35 -5.41 -24.76
N ALA A 401 15.49 -4.39 -23.91
CA ALA A 401 16.38 -4.40 -22.74
C ALA A 401 15.78 -5.10 -21.50
N GLY A 402 14.60 -5.71 -21.65
CA GLY A 402 13.91 -6.50 -20.63
C GLY A 402 13.02 -5.70 -19.69
N PHE A 403 12.77 -4.42 -19.97
CA PHE A 403 11.78 -3.66 -19.23
C PHE A 403 10.37 -3.99 -19.70
N ARG A 404 9.40 -3.94 -18.79
CA ARG A 404 7.98 -4.06 -19.10
C ARG A 404 7.23 -2.81 -18.68
N ASP A 405 6.23 -2.44 -19.46
CA ASP A 405 5.36 -1.29 -19.22
C ASP A 405 4.32 -1.64 -18.16
N SER A 406 4.44 -1.05 -16.96
CA SER A 406 3.56 -1.40 -15.84
C SER A 406 2.11 -1.02 -16.08
N TYR A 407 1.86 0.06 -16.83
CA TYR A 407 0.51 0.50 -17.13
C TYR A 407 -0.17 -0.48 -18.07
N ARG A 408 0.54 -0.97 -19.10
CA ARG A 408 0.02 -1.97 -20.04
C ARG A 408 -0.05 -3.38 -19.47
N GLU A 409 0.78 -3.74 -18.51
CA GLU A 409 0.58 -4.97 -17.73
C GLU A 409 -0.73 -4.94 -16.93
N ALA A 410 -1.05 -3.81 -16.30
CA ALA A 410 -2.30 -3.65 -15.54
C ALA A 410 -3.52 -3.44 -16.45
N HIS A 411 -3.32 -2.79 -17.61
CA HIS A 411 -4.36 -2.39 -18.56
C HIS A 411 -3.98 -2.76 -20.00
N PRO A 412 -4.15 -4.04 -20.40
CA PRO A 412 -3.65 -4.51 -21.70
C PRO A 412 -4.35 -3.92 -22.92
N ASP A 413 -5.57 -3.38 -22.76
CA ASP A 413 -6.36 -2.79 -23.85
C ASP A 413 -6.21 -1.26 -23.89
N PRO A 414 -5.47 -0.70 -24.88
CA PRO A 414 -5.29 0.75 -25.02
C PRO A 414 -6.56 1.51 -25.40
N ALA A 415 -7.56 0.86 -26.00
CA ALA A 415 -8.82 1.54 -26.31
C ALA A 415 -9.72 1.65 -25.07
N ALA A 416 -9.75 0.61 -24.23
CA ALA A 416 -10.55 0.62 -22.99
C ALA A 416 -9.93 1.48 -21.88
N ALA A 417 -8.59 1.49 -21.79
CA ALA A 417 -7.83 2.23 -20.80
C ALA A 417 -6.64 2.94 -21.49
N PRO A 418 -6.87 4.10 -22.10
CA PRO A 418 -5.83 4.80 -22.86
C PRO A 418 -4.71 5.33 -21.98
N GLY A 419 -5.02 5.74 -20.75
CA GLY A 419 -4.01 6.18 -19.79
C GLY A 419 -3.30 7.46 -20.17
N HIS A 420 -4.01 8.40 -20.82
CA HIS A 420 -3.44 9.67 -21.24
C HIS A 420 -2.73 10.38 -20.09
N THR A 421 -1.51 10.84 -20.36
CA THR A 421 -0.72 11.65 -19.43
C THR A 421 -0.46 13.04 -19.97
N TRP A 422 -0.47 13.19 -21.30
CA TRP A 422 -0.50 14.47 -22.01
C TRP A 422 -1.86 14.66 -22.68
N SER A 423 -2.68 15.65 -22.32
CA SER A 423 -2.53 16.58 -21.19
C SER A 423 -3.88 16.81 -20.49
N PRO A 424 -3.93 16.79 -19.14
CA PRO A 424 -5.14 17.12 -18.38
C PRO A 424 -5.61 18.57 -18.51
N ILE A 425 -4.76 19.50 -18.96
CA ILE A 425 -5.09 20.93 -19.02
C ILE A 425 -5.19 21.50 -20.44
N HIS A 426 -4.69 20.78 -21.45
CA HIS A 426 -4.76 21.21 -22.85
C HIS A 426 -5.83 20.39 -23.60
N PRO A 427 -7.10 20.83 -23.64
CA PRO A 427 -8.12 20.20 -24.49
C PRO A 427 -7.99 20.62 -25.97
N VAL A 428 -7.32 21.74 -26.24
CA VAL A 428 -7.18 22.38 -27.54
C VAL A 428 -5.71 22.73 -27.75
N HIS A 429 -5.23 22.55 -28.98
CA HIS A 429 -3.86 22.82 -29.35
C HIS A 429 -3.52 24.31 -29.32
N GLU A 430 -2.33 24.65 -28.83
CA GLU A 430 -1.92 26.02 -28.49
C GLU A 430 -1.44 26.89 -29.66
N ASP A 431 -1.86 26.58 -30.88
CA ASP A 431 -1.51 27.34 -32.09
C ASP A 431 -2.60 28.34 -32.51
N GLY A 432 -3.70 28.43 -31.73
CA GLY A 432 -4.85 29.27 -32.04
C GLY A 432 -5.74 28.71 -33.16
N SER A 433 -5.48 27.50 -33.66
CA SER A 433 -6.29 26.86 -34.71
C SER A 433 -7.64 26.34 -34.21
N GLY A 434 -7.79 26.15 -32.90
CA GLY A 434 -8.97 25.52 -32.30
C GLY A 434 -9.03 24.00 -32.52
N ARG A 435 -7.97 23.39 -33.04
CA ARG A 435 -7.87 21.93 -33.20
C ARG A 435 -7.79 21.25 -31.84
N PRO A 436 -8.44 20.08 -31.65
CA PRO A 436 -8.27 19.29 -30.43
C PRO A 436 -6.80 18.93 -30.21
N GLU A 437 -6.35 18.98 -28.97
CA GLU A 437 -5.03 18.51 -28.57
C GLU A 437 -4.99 16.97 -28.64
N PRO A 438 -4.01 16.36 -29.34
CA PRO A 438 -3.78 14.92 -29.29
C PRO A 438 -3.51 14.46 -27.86
N GLN A 439 -4.37 13.56 -27.37
CA GLN A 439 -4.26 13.01 -26.02
C GLN A 439 -3.49 11.69 -26.09
N ASP A 440 -2.38 11.61 -25.38
CA ASP A 440 -1.43 10.50 -25.46
C ASP A 440 -0.83 10.15 -24.10
N ARG A 441 -0.33 8.92 -24.00
CA ARG A 441 0.45 8.47 -22.85
C ARG A 441 1.92 8.58 -23.23
N ILE A 442 2.62 9.51 -22.58
CA ILE A 442 4.03 9.79 -22.83
C ILE A 442 4.88 9.71 -21.55
N ASP A 443 4.23 9.58 -20.40
CA ASP A 443 4.87 9.33 -19.11
C ASP A 443 4.75 7.85 -18.74
N TYR A 444 5.85 7.28 -18.26
CA TYR A 444 5.97 5.85 -18.07
C TYR A 444 6.47 5.47 -16.68
N VAL A 445 6.04 4.30 -16.23
CA VAL A 445 6.69 3.52 -15.19
C VAL A 445 7.03 2.16 -15.80
N LEU A 446 8.28 2.00 -16.21
CA LEU A 446 8.81 0.74 -16.73
C LEU A 446 9.52 -0.02 -15.61
N HIS A 447 9.48 -1.35 -15.63
CA HIS A 447 10.13 -2.15 -14.60
C HIS A 447 10.82 -3.40 -15.15
N ARG A 448 11.84 -3.87 -14.44
CA ARG A 448 12.54 -5.13 -14.67
C ARG A 448 12.79 -5.81 -13.34
N GLY A 449 12.18 -6.98 -13.13
CA GLY A 449 12.36 -7.78 -11.92
C GLY A 449 11.39 -7.48 -10.76
N LEU A 450 10.28 -6.77 -11.02
CA LEU A 450 9.18 -6.60 -10.06
C LEU A 450 7.88 -7.18 -10.61
N ARG A 451 6.91 -7.40 -9.72
CA ARG A 451 5.55 -7.82 -10.09
C ARG A 451 4.58 -6.65 -9.88
N VAL A 452 3.84 -6.29 -10.92
CA VAL A 452 2.82 -5.23 -10.86
C VAL A 452 1.60 -5.72 -10.10
N LEU A 453 1.17 -4.96 -9.10
CA LEU A 453 -0.09 -5.16 -8.36
C LEU A 453 -1.20 -4.25 -8.88
N GLY A 454 -0.83 -3.09 -9.43
CA GLY A 454 -1.75 -2.16 -10.09
C GLY A 454 -1.00 -0.95 -10.61
N SER A 455 -1.55 -0.31 -11.64
CA SER A 455 -1.02 0.92 -12.22
C SER A 455 -2.17 1.85 -12.60
N ARG A 456 -2.00 3.17 -12.44
CA ARG A 456 -3.03 4.16 -12.78
C ARG A 456 -2.39 5.50 -13.14
N THR A 457 -3.09 6.30 -13.94
CA THR A 457 -2.79 7.73 -14.05
C THR A 457 -3.38 8.46 -12.84
N TRP A 458 -2.81 9.62 -12.50
CA TRP A 458 -3.18 10.39 -11.32
C TRP A 458 -3.18 11.89 -11.63
N VAL A 459 -4.30 12.53 -11.31
CA VAL A 459 -4.54 13.97 -11.37
C VAL A 459 -5.38 14.33 -10.15
N ALA A 460 -5.05 15.44 -9.47
CA ALA A 460 -5.82 15.93 -8.35
C ALA A 460 -7.00 16.79 -8.84
N GLY A 461 -8.22 16.44 -8.40
CA GLY A 461 -9.42 17.18 -8.75
C GLY A 461 -9.72 17.16 -10.25
N THR A 462 -10.36 18.24 -10.72
CA THR A 462 -10.67 18.46 -12.14
C THR A 462 -9.99 19.76 -12.56
N PRO A 463 -8.79 19.71 -13.16
CA PRO A 463 -8.06 20.91 -13.53
C PRO A 463 -8.84 21.78 -14.50
N ALA A 464 -8.80 23.10 -14.30
CA ALA A 464 -9.21 24.06 -15.32
C ALA A 464 -8.21 24.03 -16.49
N PRO A 465 -8.69 24.21 -17.73
CA PRO A 465 -7.84 24.20 -18.90
C PRO A 465 -6.90 25.41 -18.95
N TRP A 466 -5.84 25.32 -19.73
CA TRP A 466 -4.99 26.45 -20.06
C TRP A 466 -5.76 27.52 -20.84
N PRO A 467 -5.56 28.83 -20.55
CA PRO A 467 -4.58 29.41 -19.62
C PRO A 467 -5.05 29.63 -18.17
N GLU A 468 -6.27 29.25 -17.79
CA GLU A 468 -6.86 29.50 -16.46
C GLU A 468 -6.36 28.56 -15.35
N VAL A 469 -5.07 28.24 -15.33
CA VAL A 469 -4.50 27.17 -14.48
C VAL A 469 -4.07 27.59 -13.08
N ALA A 470 -3.90 28.90 -12.83
CA ALA A 470 -3.26 29.39 -11.59
C ALA A 470 -3.93 28.85 -10.32
N GLY A 471 -5.26 28.69 -10.34
CA GLY A 471 -6.05 28.17 -9.23
C GLY A 471 -6.15 26.65 -9.13
N ASN A 472 -5.59 25.87 -10.05
CA ASN A 472 -5.76 24.41 -10.09
C ASN A 472 -5.19 23.73 -8.84
N ASP A 473 -5.86 22.67 -8.38
CA ASP A 473 -5.33 21.78 -7.33
C ASP A 473 -4.19 20.90 -7.86
N TRP A 474 -4.20 20.61 -9.17
CA TRP A 474 -3.14 19.88 -9.86
C TRP A 474 -2.10 20.84 -10.44
N PRO A 475 -0.84 20.80 -9.97
CA PRO A 475 0.20 21.77 -10.35
C PRO A 475 1.11 21.26 -11.47
N SER A 476 0.53 20.71 -12.55
CA SER A 476 1.27 20.22 -13.72
C SER A 476 0.35 20.12 -14.93
N ASP A 477 0.92 20.20 -16.13
CA ASP A 477 0.27 19.91 -17.40
C ASP A 477 0.36 18.42 -17.81
N HIS A 478 1.08 17.59 -17.04
CA HIS A 478 1.10 16.13 -17.15
C HIS A 478 0.27 15.47 -16.06
N ALA A 479 -0.45 14.40 -16.38
CA ALA A 479 -0.91 13.45 -15.37
C ALA A 479 0.28 12.60 -14.90
N ALA A 480 0.35 12.31 -13.60
CA ALA A 480 1.36 11.39 -13.10
C ALA A 480 0.96 9.94 -13.39
N VAL A 481 1.93 9.04 -13.39
CA VAL A 481 1.69 7.58 -13.43
C VAL A 481 2.13 6.98 -12.10
N VAL A 482 1.24 6.24 -11.44
CA VAL A 482 1.49 5.61 -10.15
C VAL A 482 1.33 4.10 -10.30
N THR A 483 2.39 3.36 -9.99
CA THR A 483 2.40 1.89 -10.01
C THR A 483 2.71 1.34 -8.62
N THR A 484 1.91 0.37 -8.19
CA THR A 484 2.17 -0.44 -7.01
C THR A 484 2.85 -1.73 -7.43
N PHE A 485 4.02 -2.00 -6.86
CA PHE A 485 4.77 -3.23 -7.05
C PHE A 485 4.75 -4.11 -5.80
N ALA A 486 4.73 -5.42 -6.01
CA ALA A 486 5.10 -6.39 -4.98
C ALA A 486 6.62 -6.44 -4.83
N VAL A 487 7.12 -6.22 -3.62
CA VAL A 487 8.53 -6.38 -3.25
C VAL A 487 8.70 -7.73 -2.57
N GLU A 488 8.80 -8.76 -3.40
CA GLU A 488 8.96 -10.16 -2.98
C GLU A 488 10.23 -10.34 -2.11
N PRO A 489 10.38 -11.44 -1.36
CA PRO A 489 11.59 -11.82 -0.60
C PRO A 489 12.62 -12.63 -1.38
#